data_AF-A0A6C0JZC7-F1
#
_entry.id   AF-A0A6C0JZC7-F1
#
_cell.length_a   1.000
_cell.length_b   1.000
_cell.length_c   1.000
_cell.angle_alpha   90.00
_cell.angle_beta   90.00
_cell.angle_gamma   90.00
#
_symmetry.space_group_name_H-M   'P 1'
#
loop_
_entity.id
_entity.type
_entity.pdbx_description
1 polymer ?
#
loop_
_entity_poly.entity_id
_entity_poly.type
_entity_poly.pdbx_seq_one_letter_code
_entity_poly.pdbx_strand_id
1 'polypeptide(L)'
;MVGSSIERYTIQEIQIIENTCKRVQLNASVLSMIQMIYNEVCNTPHMNVVNKSKKTQSIHKSFKLTPMTTRNGIDVSIDNIRKLLNMFTDTTYDHLYPKLIHEVNVIQHEDYNLDDLDKLNNIMFDILSGVMAYSKLYAMLYSKLYHTYAFLHDTPSRRVALFKESILQIEYHNSTTDYNRFCKNNKDNLKRRTTGSFLVNLVPYGIVNIVEINMIILFIQDEILKRISIQNQTEFVDELTELVSILYLTGQKYIHISEECHELEYNIQHITSFKMKEYVSLSAKSIFQHMDMVDSINGV
;
A
#
# COMPACT_ATOMS: atom_id res chain seq x y z
N MET A 1 10.67 -4.91 -42.16
CA MET A 1 10.13 -6.14 -41.52
C MET A 1 11.32 -7.07 -41.27
N VAL A 2 11.84 -7.09 -40.04
CA VAL A 2 12.88 -8.04 -39.63
C VAL A 2 12.22 -9.01 -38.66
N GLY A 3 11.90 -10.21 -39.13
CA GLY A 3 11.31 -11.25 -38.31
C GLY A 3 12.34 -11.79 -37.32
N SER A 4 12.07 -11.64 -36.03
CA SER A 4 12.82 -12.32 -34.98
C SER A 4 12.43 -13.81 -35.00
N SER A 5 13.35 -14.66 -35.43
CA SER A 5 13.22 -16.11 -35.31
C SER A 5 13.34 -16.47 -33.82
N ILE A 6 12.24 -16.93 -33.22
CA ILE A 6 12.25 -17.53 -31.89
C ILE A 6 12.96 -18.88 -32.01
N GLU A 7 14.18 -19.00 -31.48
CA GLU A 7 14.86 -20.29 -31.36
C GLU A 7 14.04 -21.20 -30.45
N ARG A 8 13.54 -22.30 -31.01
CA ARG A 8 12.79 -23.33 -30.27
C ARG A 8 13.76 -24.43 -29.89
N TYR A 9 14.12 -24.51 -28.61
CA TYR A 9 14.89 -25.61 -28.08
C TYR A 9 14.01 -26.83 -27.81
N THR A 10 14.51 -28.00 -28.15
CA THR A 10 13.94 -29.29 -27.78
C THR A 10 14.23 -29.61 -26.33
N ILE A 11 13.40 -30.47 -25.72
CA ILE A 11 13.58 -30.93 -24.33
C ILE A 11 14.95 -31.59 -24.13
N GLN A 12 15.47 -32.26 -25.15
CA GLN A 12 16.81 -32.87 -25.12
C GLN A 12 17.92 -31.82 -25.12
N GLU A 13 17.79 -30.74 -25.89
CA GLU A 13 18.74 -29.62 -25.89
C GLU A 13 18.74 -28.88 -24.53
N ILE A 14 17.56 -28.72 -23.92
CA ILE A 14 17.45 -28.13 -22.58
C ILE A 14 18.15 -29.01 -21.54
N GLN A 15 17.99 -30.33 -21.60
CA GLN A 15 18.67 -31.27 -20.68
C GLN A 15 20.19 -31.29 -20.88
N ILE A 16 20.67 -31.11 -22.11
CA ILE A 16 22.11 -30.95 -22.40
C ILE A 16 22.62 -29.66 -21.76
N ILE A 17 21.92 -28.53 -21.92
CA ILE A 17 22.29 -27.25 -21.30
C ILE A 17 22.30 -27.38 -19.77
N GLU A 18 21.29 -28.02 -19.18
CA GLU A 18 21.20 -28.25 -17.73
C GLU A 18 22.38 -29.07 -17.18
N ASN A 19 22.82 -30.07 -17.94
CA ASN A 19 23.96 -30.91 -17.56
C ASN A 19 25.31 -30.23 -17.80
N THR A 20 25.39 -29.31 -18.77
CA THR A 20 26.61 -28.55 -19.08
C THR A 20 26.79 -27.36 -18.13
N CYS A 21 25.71 -26.68 -17.73
CA CYS A 21 25.73 -25.55 -16.80
C CYS A 21 25.97 -25.94 -15.33
N LYS A 22 25.81 -27.22 -14.96
CA LYS A 22 26.13 -27.71 -13.60
C LYS A 22 27.63 -27.71 -13.25
N ARG A 23 28.52 -27.38 -14.19
CA ARG A 23 29.96 -27.26 -13.96
C ARG A 23 30.56 -25.97 -14.52
N VAL A 24 30.00 -24.82 -14.18
CA VAL A 24 30.77 -23.57 -14.30
C VAL A 24 31.64 -23.45 -13.05
N GLN A 25 32.86 -23.99 -13.11
CA GLN A 25 33.89 -23.64 -12.14
C GLN A 25 34.49 -22.30 -12.56
N LEU A 26 34.32 -21.28 -11.73
CA LEU A 26 35.04 -20.03 -11.90
C LEU A 26 36.54 -20.32 -11.80
N ASN A 27 37.32 -19.78 -12.73
CA ASN A 27 38.76 -19.97 -12.68
C ASN A 27 39.33 -19.29 -11.42
N ALA A 28 40.50 -19.74 -10.98
CA ALA A 28 41.14 -19.25 -9.75
C ALA A 28 41.42 -17.74 -9.77
N SER A 29 41.63 -17.16 -10.96
CA SER A 29 41.87 -15.72 -11.12
C SER A 29 40.62 -14.88 -10.83
N VAL A 30 39.45 -15.32 -11.29
CA VAL A 30 38.16 -14.67 -11.01
C VAL A 30 37.81 -14.79 -9.53
N LEU A 31 38.02 -15.96 -8.93
CA LEU A 31 37.84 -16.17 -7.49
C LEU A 31 38.75 -15.24 -6.67
N SER A 32 40.00 -15.05 -7.10
CA SER A 32 40.94 -14.12 -6.46
C SER A 32 40.47 -12.67 -6.56
N MET A 33 39.99 -12.23 -7.73
CA MET A 33 39.42 -10.89 -7.90
C MET A 33 38.19 -10.66 -7.02
N ILE A 34 37.28 -11.63 -6.93
CA ILE A 34 36.12 -11.58 -6.05
C ILE A 34 36.55 -11.44 -4.59
N GLN A 35 37.58 -12.19 -4.17
CA GLN A 35 38.13 -12.12 -2.81
C GLN A 35 38.77 -10.76 -2.53
N MET A 36 39.48 -10.18 -3.49
CA MET A 36 40.06 -8.84 -3.36
C MET A 36 38.98 -7.77 -3.19
N ILE A 37 37.93 -7.81 -4.02
CA ILE A 37 36.79 -6.88 -3.90
C ILE A 37 36.10 -7.04 -2.55
N TYR A 38 35.86 -8.29 -2.11
CA TYR A 38 35.27 -8.56 -0.80
C TYR A 38 36.10 -7.94 0.34
N ASN A 39 37.42 -8.09 0.29
CA ASN A 39 38.32 -7.54 1.30
C ASN A 39 38.34 -6.00 1.28
N GLU A 40 38.32 -5.37 0.11
CA GLU A 40 38.27 -3.90 -0.03
C GLU A 40 36.96 -3.32 0.50
N VAL A 41 35.82 -3.92 0.13
CA VAL A 41 34.50 -3.44 0.55
C VAL A 41 34.30 -3.61 2.06
N CYS A 42 34.77 -4.71 2.65
CA CYS A 42 34.63 -4.97 4.09
C CYS A 42 35.58 -4.15 4.98
N ASN A 43 36.64 -3.56 4.44
CA ASN A 43 37.63 -2.78 5.19
C ASN A 43 37.40 -1.25 5.11
N THR A 44 36.30 -0.80 4.51
CA THR A 44 35.96 0.63 4.50
C THR A 44 35.41 1.08 5.87
N PRO A 45 35.94 2.15 6.49
CA PRO A 45 35.58 2.58 7.84
C PRO A 45 34.15 3.13 8.00
N HIS A 46 33.29 3.04 6.98
CA HIS A 46 31.92 3.56 6.97
C HIS A 46 30.81 2.52 7.04
N MET A 47 31.11 1.24 7.27
CA MET A 47 30.09 0.24 7.59
C MET A 47 30.38 -0.48 8.90
N ASN A 48 30.10 0.19 10.03
CA ASN A 48 29.80 -0.50 11.29
C ASN A 48 28.44 -1.21 11.18
N VAL A 49 28.36 -2.24 10.35
CA VAL A 49 27.33 -3.26 10.51
C VAL A 49 27.79 -4.10 11.69
N VAL A 50 27.08 -3.98 12.80
CA VAL A 50 27.21 -4.85 13.97
C VAL A 50 27.09 -6.30 13.50
N ASN A 51 28.24 -6.96 13.33
CA ASN A 51 28.32 -8.40 13.09
C ASN A 51 27.88 -9.11 14.36
N LYS A 52 26.57 -9.33 14.53
CA LYS A 52 26.08 -10.42 15.36
C LYS A 52 26.57 -11.70 14.70
N SER A 53 27.60 -12.29 15.28
CA SER A 53 28.10 -13.63 14.96
C SER A 53 26.95 -14.63 15.04
N LYS A 54 26.33 -14.94 13.89
CA LYS A 54 25.46 -16.11 13.77
C LYS A 54 26.36 -17.33 13.89
N LYS A 55 26.48 -17.87 15.10
CA LYS A 55 26.78 -19.30 15.29
C LYS A 55 25.81 -20.05 14.40
N THR A 56 26.32 -20.66 13.33
CA THR A 56 25.59 -21.67 12.56
C THR A 56 25.36 -22.87 13.48
N GLN A 57 24.28 -22.80 14.24
CA GLN A 57 23.67 -23.96 14.86
C GLN A 57 23.19 -24.83 13.70
N SER A 58 23.69 -26.06 13.58
CA SER A 58 23.20 -27.04 12.61
C SER A 58 21.76 -27.40 12.98
N ILE A 59 20.83 -26.56 12.54
CA ILE A 59 19.42 -26.86 12.60
C ILE A 59 19.14 -27.75 11.40
N HIS A 60 19.43 -29.05 11.56
CA HIS A 60 18.63 -30.09 10.90
C HIS A 60 17.20 -30.00 11.48
N LYS A 61 16.48 -28.91 11.19
CA LYS A 61 15.03 -28.94 11.25
C LYS A 61 14.67 -29.83 10.09
N SER A 62 14.29 -31.06 10.40
CA SER A 62 13.49 -31.86 9.48
C SER A 62 12.44 -30.92 8.90
N PHE A 63 12.37 -30.87 7.57
CA PHE A 63 11.30 -30.17 6.88
C PHE A 63 10.01 -30.79 7.40
N LYS A 64 9.36 -30.11 8.35
CA LYS A 64 8.02 -30.47 8.77
C LYS A 64 7.15 -30.04 7.60
N LEU A 65 6.83 -30.99 6.73
CA LEU A 65 5.71 -30.83 5.81
C LEU A 65 4.56 -30.28 6.65
N THR A 66 4.13 -29.06 6.32
CA THR A 66 2.90 -28.55 6.88
C THR A 66 1.83 -29.57 6.51
N PRO A 67 1.18 -30.22 7.49
CA PRO A 67 0.10 -31.14 7.15
C PRO A 67 -0.88 -30.34 6.29
N MET A 68 -1.20 -30.84 5.09
CA MET A 68 -2.33 -30.30 4.34
C MET A 68 -3.55 -30.56 5.21
N THR A 69 -3.91 -29.60 6.05
CA THR A 69 -5.27 -29.49 6.52
C THR A 69 -6.12 -29.40 5.27
N THR A 70 -7.09 -30.30 5.16
CA THR A 70 -8.16 -30.24 4.17
C THR A 70 -8.74 -28.83 4.25
N ARG A 71 -8.30 -27.94 3.36
CA ARG A 71 -8.87 -26.61 3.24
C ARG A 71 -10.28 -26.82 2.72
N ASN A 72 -11.26 -26.29 3.44
CA ASN A 72 -12.62 -26.25 2.94
C ASN A 72 -12.64 -25.50 1.60
N GLY A 73 -13.60 -25.79 0.72
CA GLY A 73 -13.67 -25.18 -0.62
C GLY A 73 -13.53 -23.65 -0.62
N ILE A 74 -14.12 -22.99 0.39
CA ILE A 74 -14.09 -21.54 0.61
C ILE A 74 -12.67 -20.99 0.74
N ASP A 75 -11.81 -21.60 1.56
CA ASP A 75 -10.44 -21.09 1.75
C ASP A 75 -9.64 -21.15 0.43
N VAL A 76 -9.93 -22.13 -0.41
CA VAL A 76 -9.35 -22.26 -1.75
C VAL A 76 -9.85 -21.14 -2.67
N SER A 77 -11.16 -20.89 -2.70
CA SER A 77 -11.74 -19.80 -3.50
C SER A 77 -11.28 -18.42 -3.03
N ILE A 78 -11.18 -18.19 -1.71
CA ILE A 78 -10.63 -16.94 -1.14
C ILE A 78 -9.15 -16.77 -1.54
N ASP A 79 -8.34 -17.84 -1.48
CA ASP A 79 -6.95 -17.80 -1.93
C ASP A 79 -6.84 -17.52 -3.43
N ASN A 80 -7.76 -18.06 -4.25
CA ASN A 80 -7.81 -17.79 -5.69
C ASN A 80 -8.20 -16.34 -5.97
N ILE A 81 -9.23 -15.81 -5.31
CA ILE A 81 -9.62 -14.40 -5.40
C ILE A 81 -8.45 -13.51 -5.01
N ARG A 82 -7.74 -13.81 -3.91
CA ARG A 82 -6.55 -13.05 -3.50
C ARG A 82 -5.47 -13.05 -4.58
N LYS A 83 -5.20 -14.19 -5.21
CA LYS A 83 -4.20 -14.27 -6.30
C LYS A 83 -4.65 -13.46 -7.51
N LEU A 84 -5.90 -13.60 -7.92
CA LEU A 84 -6.47 -12.87 -9.06
C LEU A 84 -6.37 -11.37 -8.82
N LEU A 85 -6.88 -10.87 -7.69
CA LEU A 85 -6.86 -9.45 -7.33
C LEU A 85 -5.46 -8.84 -7.35
N ASN A 86 -4.44 -9.55 -6.85
CA ASN A 86 -3.05 -9.08 -6.89
C ASN A 86 -2.42 -9.06 -8.28
N MET A 87 -3.02 -9.74 -9.26
CA MET A 87 -2.57 -9.76 -10.65
C MET A 87 -3.27 -8.73 -11.53
N PHE A 88 -4.26 -7.99 -11.02
CA PHE A 88 -4.96 -6.97 -11.80
C PHE A 88 -4.05 -5.79 -12.09
N THR A 89 -3.92 -5.49 -13.36
CA THR A 89 -3.37 -4.27 -13.94
C THR A 89 -4.28 -3.86 -15.10
N ASP A 90 -4.06 -2.69 -15.68
CA ASP A 90 -4.82 -2.25 -16.85
C ASP A 90 -4.73 -3.25 -18.01
N THR A 91 -3.59 -3.94 -18.16
CA THR A 91 -3.35 -4.91 -19.24
C THR A 91 -3.92 -6.31 -18.96
N THR A 92 -4.09 -6.68 -17.70
CA THR A 92 -4.61 -8.01 -17.33
C THR A 92 -6.12 -8.00 -17.04
N TYR A 93 -6.72 -6.83 -16.91
CA TYR A 93 -8.11 -6.65 -16.50
C TYR A 93 -9.10 -7.52 -17.28
N ASP A 94 -9.10 -7.43 -18.61
CA ASP A 94 -10.13 -8.04 -19.46
C ASP A 94 -10.21 -9.56 -19.33
N HIS A 95 -9.08 -10.23 -19.13
CA HIS A 95 -9.04 -11.69 -19.05
C HIS A 95 -9.07 -12.23 -17.60
N LEU A 96 -8.79 -11.40 -16.60
CA LEU A 96 -8.87 -11.77 -15.18
C LEU A 96 -10.25 -11.47 -14.59
N TYR A 97 -10.95 -10.46 -15.07
CA TYR A 97 -12.28 -10.10 -14.57
C TYR A 97 -13.30 -11.24 -14.66
N PRO A 98 -13.45 -11.96 -15.79
CA PRO A 98 -14.38 -13.09 -15.84
C PRO A 98 -14.02 -14.22 -14.87
N LYS A 99 -12.72 -14.45 -14.64
CA LYS A 99 -12.24 -15.47 -13.68
C LYS A 99 -12.57 -15.07 -12.24
N LEU A 100 -12.40 -13.79 -11.90
CA LEU A 100 -12.77 -13.25 -10.60
C LEU A 100 -14.26 -13.43 -10.34
N ILE A 101 -15.11 -13.06 -11.31
CA ILE A 101 -16.56 -13.20 -11.18
C ILE A 101 -16.96 -14.66 -10.99
N HIS A 102 -16.32 -15.59 -11.71
CA HIS A 102 -16.55 -17.02 -11.50
C HIS A 102 -16.26 -17.45 -10.06
N GLU A 103 -15.10 -17.10 -9.51
CA GLU A 103 -14.73 -17.47 -8.13
C GLU A 103 -15.66 -16.83 -7.08
N VAL A 104 -16.08 -15.57 -7.28
CA VAL A 104 -17.02 -14.91 -6.36
C VAL A 104 -18.40 -15.57 -6.40
N ASN A 105 -18.88 -15.97 -7.58
CA ASN A 105 -20.16 -16.66 -7.74
C ASN A 105 -20.16 -18.07 -7.12
N VAL A 106 -19.03 -18.78 -7.16
CA VAL A 106 -18.88 -20.07 -6.46
C VAL A 106 -19.17 -19.89 -4.96
N ILE A 107 -18.62 -18.83 -4.36
CA ILE A 107 -18.86 -18.51 -2.94
C ILE A 107 -20.31 -18.05 -2.69
N GLN A 108 -20.96 -17.37 -3.64
CA GLN A 108 -22.34 -16.92 -3.42
C GLN A 108 -23.38 -18.06 -3.46
N HIS A 109 -23.16 -19.10 -4.28
CA HIS A 109 -24.18 -20.12 -4.56
C HIS A 109 -24.17 -21.34 -3.62
N GLU A 110 -23.14 -21.54 -2.81
CA GLU A 110 -22.92 -22.77 -2.03
C GLU A 110 -23.50 -22.75 -0.59
N ASP A 111 -24.63 -22.06 -0.35
CA ASP A 111 -25.32 -22.01 0.97
C ASP A 111 -24.39 -21.61 2.15
N TYR A 112 -23.48 -20.66 1.93
CA TYR A 112 -22.51 -20.26 2.95
C TYR A 112 -23.06 -19.28 3.99
N ASN A 113 -22.51 -19.38 5.20
CA ASN A 113 -22.89 -18.52 6.31
C ASN A 113 -22.41 -17.08 6.11
N LEU A 114 -23.03 -16.15 6.82
CA LEU A 114 -22.72 -14.71 6.75
C LEU A 114 -21.26 -14.38 7.12
N ASP A 115 -20.62 -15.19 7.97
CA ASP A 115 -19.24 -14.95 8.41
C ASP A 115 -18.25 -15.13 7.26
N ASP A 116 -18.47 -16.10 6.38
CA ASP A 116 -17.57 -16.36 5.24
C ASP A 116 -17.69 -15.27 4.17
N LEU A 117 -18.90 -14.71 3.97
CA LEU A 117 -19.10 -13.54 3.12
C LEU A 117 -18.45 -12.28 3.71
N ASP A 118 -18.51 -12.05 5.04
CA ASP A 118 -17.81 -10.92 5.66
C ASP A 118 -16.28 -11.07 5.57
N LYS A 119 -15.74 -12.28 5.76
CA LYS A 119 -14.30 -12.56 5.54
C LYS A 119 -13.89 -12.24 4.11
N LEU A 120 -14.64 -12.72 3.12
CA LEU A 120 -14.38 -12.44 1.72
C LEU A 120 -14.40 -10.93 1.44
N ASN A 121 -15.46 -10.25 1.90
CA ASN A 121 -15.61 -8.81 1.76
C ASN A 121 -14.41 -8.04 2.33
N ASN A 122 -14.00 -8.40 3.54
CA ASN A 122 -12.84 -7.79 4.21
C ASN A 122 -11.54 -8.01 3.42
N ILE A 123 -11.30 -9.23 2.93
CA ILE A 123 -10.10 -9.55 2.14
C ILE A 123 -10.10 -8.79 0.82
N MET A 124 -11.23 -8.73 0.12
CA MET A 124 -11.35 -7.98 -1.13
C MET A 124 -11.06 -6.50 -0.91
N PHE A 125 -11.66 -5.89 0.12
CA PHE A 125 -11.43 -4.49 0.44
C PHE A 125 -9.95 -4.23 0.78
N ASP A 126 -9.35 -5.06 1.65
CA ASP A 126 -7.95 -4.88 2.07
C ASP A 126 -6.95 -4.98 0.91
N ILE A 127 -7.21 -5.84 -0.09
CA ILE A 127 -6.35 -5.97 -1.28
C ILE A 127 -6.53 -4.75 -2.18
N LEU A 128 -7.78 -4.37 -2.47
CA LEU A 128 -8.11 -3.28 -3.38
C LEU A 128 -7.72 -1.90 -2.81
N SER A 129 -7.71 -1.74 -1.49
CA SER A 129 -7.25 -0.51 -0.83
C SER A 129 -5.73 -0.52 -0.51
N GLY A 130 -5.02 -1.60 -0.86
CA GLY A 130 -3.65 -1.85 -0.43
C GLY A 130 -2.55 -1.29 -1.35
N VAL A 131 -2.88 -0.83 -2.56
CA VAL A 131 -1.90 -0.38 -3.55
C VAL A 131 -2.31 0.95 -4.18
N MET A 132 -1.62 2.02 -3.79
CA MET A 132 -1.95 3.38 -4.24
C MET A 132 -1.87 3.56 -5.77
N ALA A 133 -0.86 2.95 -6.42
CA ALA A 133 -0.66 3.08 -7.87
C ALA A 133 -1.86 2.56 -8.69
N TYR A 134 -2.60 1.58 -8.15
CA TYR A 134 -3.78 0.99 -8.81
C TYR A 134 -5.10 1.45 -8.21
N SER A 135 -5.09 2.46 -7.33
CA SER A 135 -6.26 2.89 -6.55
C SER A 135 -7.47 3.24 -7.43
N LYS A 136 -7.28 3.88 -8.59
CA LYS A 136 -8.35 4.17 -9.56
C LYS A 136 -8.92 2.92 -10.24
N LEU A 137 -8.04 2.04 -10.72
CA LEU A 137 -8.40 0.75 -11.33
C LEU A 137 -9.17 -0.12 -10.34
N TYR A 138 -8.67 -0.20 -9.11
CA TYR A 138 -9.26 -0.97 -8.04
C TYR A 138 -10.59 -0.38 -7.56
N ALA A 139 -10.76 0.94 -7.54
CA ALA A 139 -12.05 1.57 -7.24
C ALA A 139 -13.10 1.26 -8.31
N MET A 140 -12.72 1.31 -9.60
CA MET A 140 -13.59 0.87 -10.71
C MET A 140 -13.99 -0.60 -10.56
N LEU A 141 -13.02 -1.47 -10.28
CA LEU A 141 -13.26 -2.90 -10.06
C LEU A 141 -14.20 -3.12 -8.87
N TYR A 142 -13.92 -2.47 -7.74
CA TYR A 142 -14.75 -2.57 -6.55
C TYR A 142 -16.18 -2.08 -6.83
N SER A 143 -16.36 -1.00 -7.58
CA SER A 143 -17.69 -0.50 -7.95
C SER A 143 -18.51 -1.53 -8.73
N LYS A 144 -17.90 -2.20 -9.72
CA LYS A 144 -18.58 -3.27 -10.45
C LYS A 144 -19.00 -4.41 -9.52
N LEU A 145 -18.13 -4.81 -8.60
CA LEU A 145 -18.43 -5.86 -7.63
C LEU A 145 -19.53 -5.40 -6.66
N TYR A 146 -19.43 -4.18 -6.12
CA TYR A 146 -20.38 -3.58 -5.20
C TYR A 146 -21.79 -3.58 -5.77
N HIS A 147 -21.97 -3.10 -7.01
CA HIS A 147 -23.29 -3.09 -7.66
C HIS A 147 -23.81 -4.48 -8.07
N THR A 148 -22.96 -5.51 -8.04
CA THR A 148 -23.34 -6.89 -8.36
C THR A 148 -23.70 -7.68 -7.10
N TYR A 149 -22.99 -7.45 -5.99
CA TYR A 149 -23.03 -8.32 -4.81
C TYR A 149 -23.46 -7.57 -3.55
N ALA A 150 -24.67 -7.86 -3.07
CA ALA A 150 -25.25 -7.21 -1.90
C ALA A 150 -24.42 -7.32 -0.62
N PHE A 151 -23.65 -8.41 -0.44
CA PHE A 151 -22.80 -8.60 0.74
C PHE A 151 -21.67 -7.56 0.86
N LEU A 152 -21.40 -6.79 -0.20
CA LEU A 152 -20.41 -5.71 -0.19
C LEU A 152 -20.96 -4.38 0.35
N HIS A 153 -22.28 -4.21 0.43
CA HIS A 153 -22.93 -2.91 0.62
C HIS A 153 -22.58 -2.21 1.95
N ASP A 154 -22.41 -2.97 3.03
CA ASP A 154 -22.17 -2.41 4.38
C ASP A 154 -20.69 -2.07 4.65
N THR A 155 -19.78 -2.57 3.80
CA THR A 155 -18.34 -2.44 4.07
C THR A 155 -17.79 -1.03 3.89
N PRO A 156 -18.15 -0.25 2.86
CA PRO A 156 -17.61 1.11 2.66
C PRO A 156 -17.79 2.01 3.89
N SER A 157 -19.01 2.14 4.43
CA SER A 157 -19.27 2.99 5.60
C SER A 157 -18.47 2.55 6.83
N ARG A 158 -18.39 1.23 7.08
CA ARG A 158 -17.53 0.68 8.15
C ARG A 158 -16.05 1.04 7.93
N ARG A 159 -15.58 0.98 6.69
CA ARG A 159 -14.18 1.25 6.34
C ARG A 159 -13.84 2.75 6.42
N VAL A 160 -14.78 3.64 6.11
CA VAL A 160 -14.65 5.09 6.35
C VAL A 160 -14.49 5.36 7.85
N ALA A 161 -15.32 4.77 8.69
CA ALA A 161 -15.22 4.91 10.15
C ALA A 161 -13.88 4.40 10.71
N LEU A 162 -13.48 3.18 10.33
CA LEU A 162 -12.19 2.60 10.72
C LEU A 162 -11.00 3.42 10.23
N PHE A 163 -11.09 4.00 9.03
CA PHE A 163 -10.07 4.89 8.51
C PHE A 163 -9.93 6.15 9.38
N LYS A 164 -11.05 6.80 9.75
CA LYS A 164 -11.04 7.96 10.65
C LYS A 164 -10.43 7.63 12.01
N GLU A 165 -10.81 6.51 12.62
CA GLU A 165 -10.21 6.04 13.87
C GLU A 165 -8.70 5.79 13.75
N SER A 166 -8.26 5.25 12.61
CA SER A 166 -6.84 4.94 12.40
C SER A 166 -5.95 6.19 12.40
N ILE A 167 -6.48 7.36 12.03
CA ILE A 167 -5.74 8.64 12.01
C ILE A 167 -5.29 9.03 13.42
N LEU A 168 -6.14 8.80 14.42
CA LEU A 168 -5.82 9.08 15.83
C LEU A 168 -4.72 8.17 16.40
N GLN A 169 -4.41 7.07 15.71
CA GLN A 169 -3.37 6.10 16.08
C GLN A 169 -2.04 6.36 15.37
N ILE A 170 -1.87 7.52 14.73
CA ILE A 170 -0.58 7.91 14.16
C ILE A 170 0.37 8.19 15.32
N GLU A 171 1.54 7.57 15.29
CA GLU A 171 2.58 7.77 16.28
C GLU A 171 3.91 8.00 15.56
N TYR A 172 4.92 8.41 16.31
CA TYR A 172 6.29 8.43 15.83
C TYR A 172 7.18 7.58 16.73
N HIS A 173 8.05 6.79 16.10
CA HIS A 173 9.04 5.98 16.79
C HIS A 173 10.39 6.19 16.15
N ASN A 174 11.42 6.44 16.96
CA ASN A 174 12.77 6.61 16.45
C ASN A 174 13.38 5.25 16.08
N SER A 175 13.85 5.11 14.84
CA SER A 175 14.41 3.87 14.28
C SER A 175 15.62 3.32 15.04
N THR A 176 16.36 4.17 15.73
CA THR A 176 17.53 3.82 16.55
C THR A 176 17.11 3.26 17.91
N THR A 177 15.95 3.70 18.43
CA THR A 177 15.45 3.31 19.76
C THR A 177 14.50 2.11 19.72
N ASP A 178 13.58 2.07 18.76
CA ASP A 178 12.60 0.98 18.58
C ASP A 178 12.34 0.76 17.10
N TYR A 179 13.28 0.06 16.45
CA TYR A 179 13.22 -0.26 15.03
C TYR A 179 11.95 -1.02 14.63
N ASN A 180 11.48 -1.94 15.49
CA ASN A 180 10.31 -2.75 15.18
C ASN A 180 9.04 -1.90 15.13
N ARG A 181 8.84 -1.01 16.11
CA ARG A 181 7.71 -0.08 16.09
C ARG A 181 7.83 0.94 14.97
N PHE A 182 9.03 1.44 14.68
CA PHE A 182 9.26 2.30 13.52
C PHE A 182 8.81 1.63 12.20
N CYS A 183 9.25 0.39 11.94
CA CYS A 183 8.83 -0.34 10.74
C CYS A 183 7.31 -0.57 10.70
N LYS A 184 6.71 -0.92 11.84
CA LYS A 184 5.25 -1.11 11.93
C LYS A 184 4.51 0.19 11.62
N ASN A 185 4.90 1.29 12.25
CA ASN A 185 4.27 2.59 12.05
C ASN A 185 4.39 3.08 10.60
N ASN A 186 5.55 2.91 9.96
CA ASN A 186 5.70 3.24 8.54
C ASN A 186 4.76 2.43 7.64
N LYS A 187 4.57 1.14 7.95
CA LYS A 187 3.62 0.29 7.24
C LYS A 187 2.17 0.72 7.47
N ASP A 188 1.83 1.09 8.70
CA ASP A 188 0.49 1.55 9.06
C ASP A 188 0.19 2.92 8.42
N ASN A 189 1.16 3.84 8.39
CA ASN A 189 1.06 5.13 7.68
C ASN A 189 0.89 4.95 6.17
N LEU A 190 1.66 4.03 5.56
CA LEU A 190 1.47 3.68 4.16
C LEU A 190 0.06 3.13 3.92
N LYS A 191 -0.43 2.24 4.78
CA LYS A 191 -1.79 1.68 4.69
C LYS A 191 -2.86 2.77 4.82
N ARG A 192 -2.71 3.75 5.71
CA ARG A 192 -3.62 4.90 5.83
C ARG A 192 -3.67 5.69 4.53
N ARG A 193 -2.51 6.03 3.96
CA ARG A 193 -2.41 6.76 2.70
C ARG A 193 -3.06 6.01 1.53
N THR A 194 -2.78 4.72 1.38
CA THR A 194 -3.35 3.91 0.29
C THR A 194 -4.86 3.76 0.45
N THR A 195 -5.33 3.53 1.69
CA THR A 195 -6.75 3.38 2.00
C THR A 195 -7.51 4.69 1.80
N GLY A 196 -6.99 5.81 2.28
CA GLY A 196 -7.57 7.14 2.08
C GLY A 196 -7.73 7.47 0.60
N SER A 197 -6.66 7.29 -0.20
CA SER A 197 -6.72 7.48 -1.64
C SER A 197 -7.79 6.59 -2.31
N PHE A 198 -7.89 5.32 -1.89
CA PHE A 198 -8.89 4.39 -2.41
C PHE A 198 -10.32 4.84 -2.07
N LEU A 199 -10.59 5.24 -0.83
CA LEU A 199 -11.90 5.76 -0.40
C LEU A 199 -12.33 6.99 -1.21
N VAL A 200 -11.40 7.92 -1.47
CA VAL A 200 -11.69 9.09 -2.32
C VAL A 200 -11.99 8.68 -3.76
N ASN A 201 -11.28 7.68 -4.30
CA ASN A 201 -11.56 7.15 -5.64
C ASN A 201 -12.90 6.39 -5.74
N LEU A 202 -13.57 6.08 -4.63
CA LEU A 202 -14.92 5.51 -4.61
C LEU A 202 -16.04 6.55 -4.73
N VAL A 203 -15.76 7.82 -4.47
CA VAL A 203 -16.70 8.95 -4.61
C VAL A 203 -17.39 9.02 -5.99
N PRO A 204 -16.68 8.96 -7.14
CA PRO A 204 -17.35 9.04 -8.45
C PRO A 204 -18.34 7.91 -8.74
N TYR A 205 -18.26 6.81 -8.00
CA TYR A 205 -19.15 5.67 -8.14
C TYR A 205 -20.33 5.72 -7.16
N GLY A 206 -20.45 6.78 -6.34
CA GLY A 206 -21.51 6.94 -5.36
C GLY A 206 -21.42 5.96 -4.17
N ILE A 207 -20.26 5.33 -3.97
CA ILE A 207 -20.04 4.33 -2.91
C ILE A 207 -19.59 4.98 -1.61
N VAL A 208 -18.89 6.10 -1.70
CA VAL A 208 -18.49 6.94 -0.56
C VAL A 208 -19.00 8.36 -0.80
N ASN A 209 -19.57 8.99 0.23
CA ASN A 209 -20.05 10.36 0.11
C ASN A 209 -18.88 11.35 0.21
N ILE A 210 -18.84 12.33 -0.69
CA ILE A 210 -17.83 13.41 -0.66
C ILE A 210 -17.87 14.19 0.66
N VAL A 211 -19.05 14.37 1.24
CA VAL A 211 -19.22 15.05 2.54
C VAL A 211 -18.44 14.33 3.65
N GLU A 212 -18.44 12.99 3.67
CA GLU A 212 -17.67 12.22 4.66
C GLU A 212 -16.17 12.40 4.48
N ILE A 213 -15.69 12.47 3.23
CA ILE A 213 -14.29 12.75 2.91
C ILE A 213 -13.92 14.16 3.38
N ASN A 214 -14.74 15.17 3.09
CA ASN A 214 -14.52 16.56 3.48
C ASN A 214 -14.44 16.70 5.01
N MET A 215 -15.36 16.06 5.73
CA MET A 215 -15.35 16.02 7.20
C MET A 215 -14.09 15.34 7.76
N ILE A 216 -13.55 14.32 7.09
CA ILE A 216 -12.28 13.72 7.49
C ILE A 216 -11.12 14.68 7.23
N ILE A 217 -11.08 15.38 6.11
CA ILE A 217 -10.02 16.35 5.81
C ILE A 217 -10.05 17.49 6.84
N LEU A 218 -11.22 18.07 7.12
CA LEU A 218 -11.40 19.11 8.15
C LEU A 218 -10.93 18.62 9.53
N PHE A 219 -11.29 17.39 9.90
CA PHE A 219 -10.82 16.78 11.14
C PHE A 219 -9.29 16.69 11.20
N ILE A 220 -8.63 16.29 10.11
CA ILE A 220 -7.16 16.22 10.06
C ILE A 220 -6.56 17.62 10.15
N GLN A 221 -7.11 18.61 9.45
CA GLN A 221 -6.65 20.00 9.50
C GLN A 221 -6.72 20.58 10.92
N ASP A 222 -7.81 20.31 11.64
CA ASP A 222 -7.95 20.70 13.05
C ASP A 222 -6.91 20.02 13.94
N GLU A 223 -6.66 18.71 13.75
CA GLU A 223 -5.59 18.01 14.49
C GLU A 223 -4.19 18.54 14.18
N ILE A 224 -3.92 18.99 12.95
CA ILE A 224 -2.68 19.69 12.59
C ILE A 224 -2.57 20.97 13.41
N LEU A 225 -3.57 21.86 13.32
CA LEU A 225 -3.56 23.18 13.97
C LEU A 225 -3.41 23.11 15.50
N LYS A 226 -4.00 22.09 16.14
CA LYS A 226 -3.84 21.85 17.58
C LYS A 226 -2.40 21.49 17.97
N ARG A 227 -1.63 20.87 17.07
CA ARG A 227 -0.35 20.23 17.39
C ARG A 227 0.89 20.97 16.89
N ILE A 228 0.76 21.86 15.91
CA ILE A 228 1.90 22.65 15.38
C ILE A 228 2.67 23.44 16.46
N SER A 229 2.02 23.78 17.57
CA SER A 229 2.63 24.51 18.69
C SER A 229 3.12 23.60 19.83
N ILE A 230 2.90 22.29 19.75
CA ILE A 230 3.26 21.33 20.79
C ILE A 230 4.62 20.73 20.46
N GLN A 231 5.56 20.76 21.41
CA GLN A 231 6.89 20.22 21.21
C GLN A 231 6.88 18.71 20.90
N ASN A 232 7.80 18.26 20.05
CA ASN A 232 7.97 16.85 19.65
C ASN A 232 6.74 16.24 18.94
N GLN A 233 5.98 17.03 18.18
CA GLN A 233 4.87 16.58 17.35
C GLN A 233 5.13 16.72 15.84
N THR A 234 6.34 17.09 15.44
CA THR A 234 6.66 17.44 14.04
C THR A 234 6.36 16.29 13.07
N GLU A 235 6.76 15.09 13.42
CA GLU A 235 6.58 13.89 12.60
C GLU A 235 5.11 13.49 12.51
N PHE A 236 4.33 13.71 13.57
CA PHE A 236 2.89 13.51 13.54
C PHE A 236 2.21 14.52 12.62
N VAL A 237 2.56 15.81 12.73
CA VAL A 237 2.07 16.88 11.86
C VAL A 237 2.42 16.62 10.40
N ASP A 238 3.63 16.15 10.12
CA ASP A 238 4.08 15.79 8.77
C ASP A 238 3.27 14.63 8.18
N GLU A 239 2.95 13.60 8.97
CA GLU A 239 2.13 12.47 8.51
C GLU A 239 0.66 12.87 8.27
N LEU A 240 0.11 13.76 9.10
CA LEU A 240 -1.23 14.31 8.86
C LEU A 240 -1.26 15.20 7.62
N THR A 241 -0.25 16.05 7.42
CA THR A 241 -0.15 16.93 6.25
C THR A 241 -0.08 16.14 4.96
N GLU A 242 0.73 15.07 4.94
CA GLU A 242 0.81 14.13 3.82
C GLU A 242 -0.57 13.49 3.53
N LEU A 243 -1.31 13.11 4.57
CA LEU A 243 -2.62 12.51 4.42
C LEU A 243 -3.65 13.50 3.85
N VAL A 244 -3.67 14.75 4.34
CA VAL A 244 -4.51 15.83 3.79
C VAL A 244 -4.20 16.04 2.32
N SER A 245 -2.91 16.15 1.97
CA SER A 245 -2.47 16.32 0.58
C SER A 245 -3.00 15.22 -0.33
N ILE A 246 -2.87 13.95 0.09
CA ILE A 246 -3.36 12.82 -0.70
C ILE A 246 -4.88 12.85 -0.86
N LEU A 247 -5.62 13.06 0.22
CA LEU A 247 -7.09 13.07 0.18
C LEU A 247 -7.59 14.23 -0.69
N TYR A 248 -7.06 15.42 -0.47
CA TYR A 248 -7.43 16.63 -1.19
C TYR A 248 -7.11 16.52 -2.68
N LEU A 249 -5.86 16.21 -3.05
CA LEU A 249 -5.44 16.14 -4.45
C LEU A 249 -6.13 15.00 -5.21
N THR A 250 -6.38 13.85 -4.55
CA THR A 250 -7.16 12.76 -5.18
C THR A 250 -8.62 13.17 -5.42
N GLY A 251 -9.19 13.95 -4.50
CA GLY A 251 -10.59 14.33 -4.47
C GLY A 251 -10.92 15.68 -5.10
N GLN A 252 -9.92 16.45 -5.50
CA GLN A 252 -10.02 17.88 -5.80
C GLN A 252 -11.24 18.25 -6.66
N LYS A 253 -11.43 17.55 -7.79
CA LYS A 253 -12.56 17.81 -8.70
C LYS A 253 -13.95 17.65 -8.06
N TYR A 254 -14.07 16.81 -7.03
CA TYR A 254 -15.32 16.60 -6.29
C TYR A 254 -15.43 17.54 -5.10
N ILE A 255 -14.30 17.91 -4.51
CA ILE A 255 -14.23 18.90 -3.41
C ILE A 255 -14.58 20.30 -3.94
N HIS A 256 -14.11 20.69 -5.11
CA HIS A 256 -14.38 22.02 -5.69
C HIS A 256 -15.87 22.32 -5.93
N ILE A 257 -16.72 21.30 -5.97
CA ILE A 257 -18.17 21.45 -6.16
C ILE A 257 -18.95 21.22 -4.85
N SER A 258 -18.28 20.94 -3.73
CA SER A 258 -18.92 20.70 -2.44
C SER A 258 -19.01 21.98 -1.59
N GLU A 259 -19.93 21.99 -0.63
CA GLU A 259 -20.17 23.16 0.23
C GLU A 259 -18.97 23.49 1.14
N GLU A 260 -18.21 22.47 1.56
CA GLU A 260 -17.06 22.61 2.46
C GLU A 260 -15.78 23.11 1.76
N CYS A 261 -15.81 23.27 0.42
CA CYS A 261 -14.63 23.62 -0.38
C CYS A 261 -13.90 24.85 0.18
N HIS A 262 -14.63 25.93 0.44
CA HIS A 262 -14.04 27.19 0.92
C HIS A 262 -13.35 27.04 2.26
N GLU A 263 -13.90 26.27 3.19
CA GLU A 263 -13.29 26.04 4.51
C GLU A 263 -12.02 25.20 4.39
N LEU A 264 -12.07 24.14 3.58
CA LEU A 264 -10.93 23.27 3.29
C LEU A 264 -9.77 24.05 2.68
N GLU A 265 -10.05 24.85 1.64
CA GLU A 265 -9.07 25.67 0.93
C GLU A 265 -8.52 26.79 1.82
N TYR A 266 -9.38 27.44 2.62
CA TYR A 266 -8.94 28.43 3.60
C TYR A 266 -7.94 27.83 4.59
N ASN A 267 -8.24 26.66 5.16
CA ASN A 267 -7.34 26.00 6.10
C ASN A 267 -6.01 25.61 5.44
N ILE A 268 -6.04 25.16 4.18
CA ILE A 268 -4.84 24.86 3.40
C ILE A 268 -3.97 26.12 3.26
N GLN A 269 -4.58 27.23 2.82
CA GLN A 269 -3.88 28.50 2.64
C GLN A 269 -3.38 29.07 3.98
N HIS A 270 -4.16 28.91 5.05
CA HIS A 270 -3.84 29.47 6.36
C HIS A 270 -2.50 28.95 6.89
N ILE A 271 -2.24 27.64 6.75
CA ILE A 271 -0.97 27.03 7.19
C ILE A 271 0.23 27.61 6.43
N THR A 272 0.09 27.97 5.15
CA THR A 272 1.19 28.57 4.37
C THR A 272 1.63 29.95 4.89
N SER A 273 0.76 30.63 5.65
CA SER A 273 1.05 31.96 6.22
C SER A 273 1.89 31.91 7.49
N PHE A 274 2.02 30.74 8.11
CA PHE A 274 2.73 30.56 9.38
C PHE A 274 4.24 30.62 9.23
N LYS A 275 4.90 31.16 10.24
CA LYS A 275 6.37 31.16 10.33
C LYS A 275 6.82 29.99 11.19
N MET A 276 7.66 29.11 10.65
CA MET A 276 8.20 27.95 11.39
C MET A 276 8.85 28.32 12.74
N LYS A 277 9.41 29.52 12.86
CA LYS A 277 10.01 30.00 14.13
C LYS A 277 8.99 30.17 15.26
N GLU A 278 7.72 30.36 14.93
CA GLU A 278 6.62 30.59 15.88
C GLU A 278 5.93 29.26 16.26
N TYR A 279 6.09 28.21 15.45
CA TYR A 279 5.40 26.93 15.60
C TYR A 279 6.40 25.77 15.62
N VAL A 280 6.72 25.30 16.84
CA VAL A 280 7.82 24.36 17.11
C VAL A 280 7.72 23.01 16.39
N SER A 281 6.53 22.61 15.97
CA SER A 281 6.28 21.37 15.24
C SER A 281 5.74 21.55 13.82
N LEU A 282 5.76 22.79 13.31
CA LEU A 282 5.52 23.04 11.90
C LEU A 282 6.84 22.95 11.12
N SER A 283 6.97 21.91 10.29
CA SER A 283 8.16 21.71 9.47
C SER A 283 8.08 22.47 8.14
N ALA A 284 9.24 22.68 7.51
CA ALA A 284 9.30 23.19 6.14
C ALA A 284 8.59 22.25 5.15
N LYS A 285 8.71 20.92 5.37
CA LYS A 285 8.03 19.90 4.57
C LYS A 285 6.51 20.13 4.59
N SER A 286 5.94 20.30 5.78
CA SER A 286 4.51 20.55 5.95
C SER A 286 4.08 21.83 5.22
N ILE A 287 4.84 22.92 5.32
CA ILE A 287 4.53 24.18 4.61
C ILE A 287 4.58 23.97 3.08
N PHE A 288 5.63 23.35 2.56
CA PHE A 288 5.76 23.12 1.12
C PHE A 288 4.63 22.25 0.58
N GLN A 289 4.20 21.22 1.29
CA GLN A 289 3.04 20.42 0.86
C GLN A 289 1.73 21.21 0.83
N HIS A 290 1.55 22.16 1.76
CA HIS A 290 0.43 23.08 1.70
C HIS A 290 0.55 24.04 0.52
N MET A 291 1.74 24.54 0.21
CA MET A 291 1.99 25.35 -0.99
C MET A 291 1.66 24.56 -2.28
N ASP A 292 2.09 23.30 -2.38
CA ASP A 292 1.76 22.43 -3.52
C ASP A 292 0.23 22.26 -3.69
N MET A 293 -0.52 22.17 -2.58
CA MET A 293 -1.99 22.15 -2.63
C MET A 293 -2.58 23.50 -3.06
N VAL A 294 -2.01 24.62 -2.60
CA VAL A 294 -2.41 25.97 -3.03
C VAL A 294 -2.17 26.18 -4.53
N ASP A 295 -1.04 25.72 -5.05
CA ASP A 295 -0.74 25.79 -6.48
C ASP A 295 -1.79 25.00 -7.29
N SER A 296 -2.14 23.80 -6.82
CA SER A 296 -3.22 23.00 -7.40
C SER A 296 -4.59 23.71 -7.36
N ILE A 297 -4.93 24.41 -6.27
CA ILE A 297 -6.15 25.23 -6.14
C ILE A 297 -6.16 26.36 -7.18
N ASN A 298 -5.03 27.01 -7.37
CA ASN A 298 -4.89 28.13 -8.30
C ASN A 298 -4.77 27.68 -9.78
N GLY A 299 -4.64 26.38 -10.03
CA GLY A 299 -4.47 25.80 -11.37
C GLY A 299 -3.08 26.05 -11.97
N VAL A 300 -2.05 26.13 -11.12
CA VAL A 300 -0.63 26.36 -11.48
C VAL A 300 0.16 25.05 -11.49
#